data_AF-A0AAD3D9P1-F1
#
_entry.id   AF-A0AAD3D9P1-F1
#
_cell.length_a   1.000
_cell.length_b   1.000
_cell.length_c   1.000
_cell.angle_alpha   90.00
_cell.angle_beta   90.00
_cell.angle_gamma   90.00
#
_symmetry.space_group_name_H-M   'P 1'
#
loop_
_entity.id
_entity.type
_entity.pdbx_description
1 polymer ?
#
loop_
_entity_poly.entity_id
_entity_poly.type
_entity_poly.pdbx_seq_one_letter_code
_entity_poly.pdbx_strand_id
1 'polypeptide(L)'
;MTSAPTRIQYPYKVDYNDHFETPQCAYEHIMPLMDAVQPSSSRENHIIYDPFYCNGRTKVLLQSLGFTNVVHEKRDFYEDVEKNQLPNYHTFITNPPYSSDHKEKCVQFAIDRLRPKNSQKKKKKKQISKPFFILMPNYVAVRNHFRSAIKSGDNGDDPNDILYVIPPIPYEYDHPEGTGKEVSPFKSIWFCGIPSSKVAAAKKAFRKMYGDSNIGVGNIGSSMEKPRLVSTLQELRQLNAVPTQKRKNLKQRLKAKKKMQQLSEGSQSQQRDRTEGTSAARNQSAIQQGKQKKRKGNSKYRNEDGVRKKKRF
;
A
#
# COMPACT_ATOMS: atom_id res chain seq x y z
N MET A 1 -11.06 9.66 35.49
CA MET A 1 -11.34 8.28 35.02
C MET A 1 -11.15 8.27 33.51
N THR A 2 -10.03 7.74 33.01
CA THR A 2 -9.80 7.60 31.57
C THR A 2 -10.49 6.32 31.11
N SER A 3 -11.63 6.43 30.43
CA SER A 3 -12.29 5.27 29.84
C SER A 3 -11.31 4.58 28.89
N ALA A 4 -11.14 3.26 29.03
CA ALA A 4 -10.36 2.49 28.06
C ALA A 4 -10.93 2.74 26.64
N PRO A 5 -10.07 2.95 25.63
CA PRO A 5 -10.53 3.22 24.27
C PRO A 5 -11.42 2.07 23.80
N THR A 6 -12.66 2.39 23.43
CA THR A 6 -13.65 1.42 22.96
C THR A 6 -13.12 0.77 21.69
N ARG A 7 -12.85 -0.54 21.76
CA ARG A 7 -12.34 -1.30 20.61
C ARG A 7 -13.38 -1.26 19.49
N ILE A 8 -13.00 -0.81 18.29
CA ILE A 8 -13.90 -0.80 17.14
C ILE A 8 -14.30 -2.24 16.82
N GLN A 9 -15.60 -2.51 16.83
CA GLN A 9 -16.16 -3.80 16.43
C GLN A 9 -16.52 -3.76 14.94
N TYR A 10 -16.13 -4.82 14.22
CA TYR A 10 -16.42 -5.00 12.80
C TYR A 10 -17.42 -6.15 12.63
N PRO A 11 -18.40 -6.03 11.70
CA PRO A 11 -19.36 -7.10 11.43
C PRO A 11 -18.76 -8.26 10.62
N TYR A 12 -17.48 -8.17 10.26
CA TYR A 12 -16.75 -9.13 9.45
C TYR A 12 -15.39 -9.46 10.06
N LYS A 13 -14.74 -10.50 9.54
CA LYS A 13 -13.42 -10.91 9.99
C LYS A 13 -12.36 -9.88 9.57
N VAL A 14 -11.56 -9.44 10.53
CA VAL A 14 -10.46 -8.51 10.30
C VAL A 14 -9.13 -9.11 10.75
N ASP A 15 -8.05 -8.79 10.02
CA ASP A 15 -6.69 -8.99 10.50
C ASP A 15 -6.17 -7.68 11.07
N TYR A 16 -5.65 -7.74 12.29
CA TYR A 16 -5.09 -6.59 12.98
C TYR A 16 -4.03 -5.86 12.13
N ASN A 17 -3.23 -6.60 11.35
CA ASN A 17 -2.14 -6.04 10.54
C ASN A 17 -2.62 -5.38 9.24
N ASP A 18 -3.93 -5.33 8.98
CA ASP A 18 -4.51 -4.63 7.84
C ASP A 18 -5.15 -3.28 8.23
N HIS A 19 -5.21 -2.93 9.52
CA HIS A 19 -5.80 -1.67 9.98
C HIS A 19 -4.84 -0.49 9.81
N PHE A 20 -4.78 0.03 8.59
CA PHE A 20 -3.95 1.18 8.24
C PHE A 20 -4.73 2.20 7.43
N GLU A 21 -4.82 3.41 7.95
CA GLU A 21 -5.44 4.54 7.25
C GLU A 21 -4.51 5.09 6.17
N THR A 22 -5.08 5.33 4.99
CA THR A 22 -4.35 5.97 3.88
C THR A 22 -4.07 7.44 4.21
N PRO A 23 -2.86 7.96 3.91
CA PRO A 23 -2.55 9.37 4.15
C PRO A 23 -3.22 10.26 3.11
N GLN A 24 -3.48 11.53 3.48
CA GLN A 24 -4.11 12.51 2.59
C GLN A 24 -3.36 12.69 1.27
N CYS A 25 -2.03 12.79 1.33
CA CYS A 25 -1.18 12.99 0.14
C CYS A 25 -1.34 11.87 -0.91
N ALA A 26 -1.70 10.66 -0.49
CA ALA A 26 -1.96 9.58 -1.44
C ALA A 26 -3.17 9.86 -2.31
N TYR A 27 -4.24 10.43 -1.75
CA TYR A 27 -5.41 10.84 -2.51
C TYR A 27 -5.10 12.05 -3.40
N GLU A 28 -4.32 13.00 -2.91
CA GLU A 28 -3.88 14.18 -3.68
C GLU A 28 -3.16 13.79 -4.97
N HIS A 29 -2.26 12.80 -4.90
CA HIS A 29 -1.50 12.32 -6.06
C HIS A 29 -2.36 11.76 -7.20
N ILE A 30 -3.58 11.28 -6.93
CA ILE A 30 -4.50 10.75 -7.96
C ILE A 30 -5.60 11.73 -8.37
N MET A 31 -5.71 12.89 -7.73
CA MET A 31 -6.72 13.91 -8.04
C MET A 31 -6.87 14.24 -9.54
N PRO A 32 -5.79 14.48 -10.32
CA PRO A 32 -5.98 14.85 -11.72
C PRO A 32 -6.54 13.69 -12.56
N LEU A 33 -6.32 12.44 -12.14
CA LEU A 33 -6.93 11.29 -12.78
C LEU A 33 -8.40 11.15 -12.39
N MET A 34 -8.74 11.40 -11.12
CA MET A 34 -10.11 11.41 -10.63
C MET A 34 -10.95 12.48 -11.35
N ASP A 35 -10.42 13.69 -11.50
CA ASP A 35 -11.05 14.80 -12.22
C ASP A 35 -11.22 14.52 -13.73
N ALA A 36 -10.43 13.60 -14.30
CA ALA A 36 -10.56 13.22 -15.69
C ALA A 36 -11.62 12.14 -15.94
N VAL A 37 -11.95 11.34 -14.91
CA VAL A 37 -12.92 10.24 -15.00
C VAL A 37 -14.26 10.55 -14.34
N GLN A 38 -14.38 11.68 -13.67
CA GLN A 38 -15.67 12.13 -13.12
C GLN A 38 -16.75 12.19 -14.22
N PRO A 39 -17.98 11.76 -13.90
CA PRO A 39 -19.09 11.79 -14.86
C PRO A 39 -19.66 13.20 -15.07
N SER A 40 -19.36 14.13 -14.16
CA SER A 40 -19.90 15.49 -14.15
C SER A 40 -18.77 16.52 -14.08
N SER A 41 -19.06 17.80 -14.30
CA SER A 41 -18.08 18.89 -14.13
C SER A 41 -17.71 19.19 -12.67
N SER A 42 -18.45 18.63 -11.70
CA SER A 42 -18.25 18.85 -10.27
C SER A 42 -17.93 17.54 -9.51
N ARG A 43 -16.99 17.65 -8.57
CA ARG A 43 -16.63 16.58 -7.63
C ARG A 43 -17.76 16.24 -6.67
N GLU A 44 -18.66 17.18 -6.39
CA GLU A 44 -19.78 16.97 -5.47
C GLU A 44 -20.72 15.88 -5.98
N ASN A 45 -20.97 15.82 -7.28
CA ASN A 45 -21.83 14.81 -7.89
C ASN A 45 -21.09 13.48 -8.14
N HIS A 46 -19.81 13.39 -7.79
CA HIS A 46 -18.99 12.22 -8.01
C HIS A 46 -19.08 11.26 -6.82
N ILE A 47 -19.94 10.25 -6.95
CA ILE A 47 -20.02 9.14 -5.99
C ILE A 47 -18.75 8.27 -6.01
N ILE A 48 -17.96 8.31 -4.93
CA ILE A 48 -16.81 7.43 -4.67
C ILE A 48 -17.24 6.28 -3.77
N TYR A 49 -16.74 5.07 -4.05
CA TYR A 49 -16.92 3.91 -3.20
C TYR A 49 -15.57 3.37 -2.72
N ASP A 50 -15.37 3.34 -1.40
CA ASP A 50 -14.30 2.60 -0.73
C ASP A 50 -14.91 1.53 0.19
N PRO A 51 -14.83 0.24 -0.18
CA PRO A 51 -15.49 -0.83 0.55
C PRO A 51 -14.77 -1.26 1.83
N PHE A 52 -13.50 -0.87 2.03
CA PHE A 52 -12.69 -1.40 3.13
C PHE A 52 -12.60 -0.41 4.27
N TYR A 53 -13.49 -0.56 5.25
CA TYR A 53 -13.56 0.35 6.39
C TYR A 53 -12.53 0.02 7.47
N CYS A 54 -11.71 1.01 7.82
CA CYS A 54 -10.80 0.98 8.97
C CYS A 54 -11.39 1.78 10.15
N ASN A 55 -11.12 3.08 10.28
CA ASN A 55 -11.73 3.98 11.27
C ASN A 55 -12.65 5.05 10.65
N GLY A 56 -12.73 5.12 9.32
CA GLY A 56 -13.58 6.04 8.58
C GLY A 56 -12.88 7.31 8.08
N ARG A 57 -11.59 7.50 8.37
CA ARG A 57 -10.86 8.73 7.99
C ARG A 57 -10.81 8.97 6.48
N THR A 58 -10.79 7.92 5.67
CA THR A 58 -10.90 8.03 4.20
C THR A 58 -12.05 8.94 3.76
N LYS A 59 -13.22 8.82 4.38
CA LYS A 59 -14.38 9.65 4.04
C LYS A 59 -14.11 11.13 4.29
N VAL A 60 -13.53 11.46 5.45
CA VAL A 60 -13.19 12.84 5.82
C VAL A 60 -12.16 13.44 4.86
N LEU A 61 -11.12 12.69 4.53
CA LEU A 61 -10.05 13.14 3.63
C LEU A 61 -10.55 13.37 2.20
N LEU A 62 -11.39 12.48 1.67
CA LEU A 62 -11.96 12.67 0.34
C LEU A 62 -12.94 13.85 0.30
N GLN A 63 -13.72 14.05 1.37
CA GLN A 63 -14.60 15.20 1.52
C GLN A 63 -13.82 16.52 1.58
N SER A 64 -12.68 16.58 2.28
CA SER A 64 -11.83 17.78 2.28
C SER A 64 -11.20 18.10 0.92
N LEU A 65 -11.16 17.12 0.00
CA LEU A 65 -10.73 17.31 -1.39
C LEU A 65 -11.88 17.68 -2.34
N GLY A 66 -13.09 17.87 -1.82
CA GLY A 66 -14.29 18.29 -2.56
C GLY A 66 -15.20 17.14 -3.02
N PHE A 67 -14.89 15.89 -2.67
CA PHE A 67 -15.78 14.75 -2.98
C PHE A 67 -16.77 14.56 -1.83
N THR A 68 -17.92 15.21 -1.91
CA THR A 68 -18.92 15.17 -0.82
C THR A 68 -19.66 13.82 -0.75
N ASN A 69 -19.80 13.13 -1.89
CA ASN A 69 -20.49 11.85 -2.03
C ASN A 69 -19.54 10.65 -1.93
N VAL A 70 -19.19 10.25 -0.70
CA VAL A 70 -18.31 9.10 -0.43
C VAL A 70 -19.06 8.00 0.33
N VAL A 71 -19.21 6.84 -0.32
CA VAL A 71 -19.73 5.62 0.28
C VAL A 71 -18.56 4.86 0.90
N HIS A 72 -18.49 4.89 2.23
CA HIS A 72 -17.45 4.26 3.04
C HIS A 72 -18.05 3.87 4.39
N GLU A 73 -18.55 2.64 4.47
CA GLU A 73 -19.37 2.15 5.58
C GLU A 73 -18.77 0.86 6.15
N LYS A 74 -19.06 0.56 7.43
CA LYS A 74 -18.66 -0.69 8.09
C LYS A 74 -19.50 -1.87 7.57
N ARG A 75 -19.32 -2.26 6.30
CA ARG A 75 -20.01 -3.36 5.63
C ARG A 75 -19.02 -4.38 5.11
N ASP A 76 -19.44 -5.64 5.04
CA ASP A 76 -18.61 -6.68 4.43
C ASP A 76 -18.69 -6.55 2.91
N PHE A 77 -17.56 -6.14 2.30
CA PHE A 77 -17.44 -5.98 0.87
C PHE A 77 -17.80 -7.24 0.08
N TYR A 78 -17.32 -8.41 0.52
CA TYR A 78 -17.50 -9.64 -0.24
C TYR A 78 -18.92 -10.14 -0.13
N GLU A 79 -19.53 -10.01 1.05
CA GLU A 79 -20.95 -10.28 1.24
C GLU A 79 -21.82 -9.37 0.35
N ASP A 80 -21.49 -8.07 0.26
CA ASP A 80 -22.19 -7.13 -0.62
C ASP A 80 -22.06 -7.51 -2.11
N VAL A 81 -20.89 -8.00 -2.53
CA VAL A 81 -20.68 -8.53 -3.89
C VAL A 81 -21.53 -9.77 -4.13
N GLU A 82 -21.50 -10.74 -3.23
CA GLU A 82 -22.25 -12.01 -3.34
C GLU A 82 -23.77 -11.79 -3.37
N LYS A 83 -24.27 -10.88 -2.52
CA LYS A 83 -25.69 -10.55 -2.42
C LYS A 83 -26.17 -9.53 -3.47
N ASN A 84 -25.27 -9.03 -4.32
CA ASN A 84 -25.54 -7.92 -5.25
C ASN A 84 -26.11 -6.66 -4.53
N GLN A 85 -25.61 -6.37 -3.34
CA GLN A 85 -26.02 -5.24 -2.49
C GLN A 85 -25.05 -4.05 -2.53
N LEU A 86 -24.17 -4.04 -3.53
CA LEU A 86 -23.23 -2.95 -3.76
C LEU A 86 -23.97 -1.63 -3.97
N PRO A 87 -23.45 -0.52 -3.42
CA PRO A 87 -24.02 0.80 -3.68
C PRO A 87 -23.88 1.17 -5.16
N ASN A 88 -24.68 2.13 -5.62
CA ASN A 88 -24.37 2.80 -6.88
C ASN A 88 -23.17 3.74 -6.66
N TYR A 89 -22.18 3.68 -7.55
CA TYR A 89 -20.98 4.51 -7.47
C TYR A 89 -20.43 4.81 -8.86
N HIS A 90 -19.62 5.86 -8.99
CA HIS A 90 -18.93 6.19 -10.25
C HIS A 90 -17.50 5.66 -10.27
N THR A 91 -16.76 5.82 -9.17
CA THR A 91 -15.37 5.38 -9.06
C THR A 91 -15.16 4.50 -7.83
N PHE A 92 -14.41 3.42 -8.02
CA PHE A 92 -13.95 2.54 -6.94
C PHE A 92 -12.57 2.99 -6.46
N ILE A 93 -12.40 3.36 -5.19
CA ILE A 93 -11.12 3.81 -4.64
C ILE A 93 -10.87 3.07 -3.36
N THR A 94 -9.70 2.45 -3.21
CA THR A 94 -9.41 1.76 -1.96
C THR A 94 -7.93 1.50 -1.71
N ASN A 95 -7.60 1.31 -0.44
CA ASN A 95 -6.37 0.70 0.05
C ASN A 95 -6.76 -0.63 0.71
N PRO A 96 -6.86 -1.72 -0.07
CA PRO A 96 -7.45 -2.95 0.43
C PRO A 96 -6.56 -3.59 1.49
N PRO A 97 -7.11 -4.46 2.35
CA PRO A 97 -6.31 -5.34 3.20
C PRO A 97 -5.26 -6.10 2.38
N TYR A 98 -4.07 -6.30 2.96
CA TYR A 98 -2.96 -6.98 2.27
C TYR A 98 -2.78 -8.42 2.74
N SER A 99 -3.45 -8.84 3.82
CA SER A 99 -3.55 -10.26 4.18
C SER A 99 -4.33 -11.06 3.13
N SER A 100 -4.26 -12.39 3.25
CA SER A 100 -5.09 -13.34 2.48
C SER A 100 -5.12 -13.06 0.96
N ASP A 101 -6.27 -13.25 0.33
CA ASP A 101 -6.54 -13.08 -1.11
C ASP A 101 -7.23 -11.75 -1.45
N HIS A 102 -7.22 -10.78 -0.51
CA HIS A 102 -7.94 -9.51 -0.66
C HIS A 102 -7.48 -8.70 -1.89
N LYS A 103 -6.17 -8.68 -2.17
CA LYS A 103 -5.57 -7.97 -3.32
C LYS A 103 -6.08 -8.56 -4.63
N GLU A 104 -6.05 -9.88 -4.73
CA GLU A 104 -6.48 -10.63 -5.91
C GLU A 104 -7.97 -10.41 -6.19
N LYS A 105 -8.83 -10.57 -5.19
CA LYS A 105 -10.28 -10.35 -5.32
C LYS A 105 -10.61 -8.89 -5.64
N CYS A 106 -9.94 -7.94 -5.02
CA CYS A 106 -10.15 -6.52 -5.24
C CYS A 106 -9.78 -6.11 -6.67
N VAL A 107 -8.64 -6.59 -7.18
CA VAL A 107 -8.22 -6.35 -8.57
C VAL A 107 -9.22 -6.97 -9.54
N GLN A 108 -9.63 -8.23 -9.31
CA GLN A 108 -10.57 -8.91 -10.19
C GLN A 108 -11.89 -8.15 -10.28
N PHE A 109 -12.46 -7.79 -9.12
CA PHE A 109 -13.67 -6.98 -9.04
C PHE A 109 -13.54 -5.67 -9.83
N ALA A 110 -12.44 -4.93 -9.62
CA ALA A 110 -12.24 -3.65 -10.25
C ALA A 110 -12.09 -3.76 -11.78
N ILE A 111 -11.38 -4.78 -12.28
CA ILE A 111 -11.22 -5.04 -13.71
C ILE A 111 -12.56 -5.44 -14.35
N ASP A 112 -13.35 -6.29 -13.70
CA ASP A 112 -14.66 -6.70 -14.22
C ASP A 112 -15.63 -5.51 -14.37
N ARG A 113 -15.48 -4.48 -13.53
CA ARG A 113 -16.27 -3.25 -13.61
C ARG A 113 -15.69 -2.22 -14.58
N LEU A 114 -14.37 -2.20 -14.78
CA LEU A 114 -13.72 -1.37 -15.79
C LEU A 114 -14.06 -1.84 -17.21
N ARG A 115 -14.03 -3.16 -17.41
CA ARG A 115 -14.22 -3.83 -18.71
C ARG A 115 -15.45 -4.74 -18.65
N PRO A 116 -16.66 -4.16 -18.50
CA PRO A 116 -17.86 -4.98 -18.41
C PRO A 116 -18.00 -5.83 -19.66
N LYS A 117 -18.10 -7.15 -19.50
CA LYS A 117 -18.34 -8.05 -20.63
C LYS A 117 -19.67 -7.65 -21.25
N ASN A 118 -19.63 -7.22 -22.52
CA ASN A 118 -20.84 -7.00 -23.31
C ASN A 118 -21.60 -8.32 -23.33
N SER A 119 -22.61 -8.43 -22.46
CA SER A 119 -23.46 -9.60 -22.41
C SER A 119 -24.14 -9.67 -23.77
N GLN A 120 -23.88 -10.72 -24.54
CA GLN A 120 -24.40 -11.01 -25.89
C GLN A 120 -25.94 -11.04 -26.01
N LYS A 121 -26.69 -10.56 -25.01
CA LYS A 121 -28.15 -10.45 -25.05
C LYS A 121 -28.52 -9.04 -25.52
N LYS A 122 -29.02 -8.98 -26.77
CA LYS A 122 -29.53 -7.82 -27.56
C LYS A 122 -30.49 -6.83 -26.85
N LYS A 123 -30.73 -6.93 -25.53
CA LYS A 123 -31.69 -6.11 -24.77
C LYS A 123 -31.24 -5.62 -23.37
N LYS A 124 -30.00 -5.85 -22.92
CA LYS A 124 -29.55 -5.33 -21.60
C LYS A 124 -28.92 -3.94 -21.73
N LYS A 125 -29.31 -3.01 -20.82
CA LYS A 125 -28.69 -1.70 -20.61
C LYS A 125 -27.16 -1.82 -20.69
N LYS A 126 -26.52 -1.02 -21.56
CA LYS A 126 -25.07 -0.95 -21.69
C LYS A 126 -24.46 -0.67 -20.32
N GLN A 127 -23.70 -1.62 -19.78
CA GLN A 127 -23.02 -1.44 -18.50
C GLN A 127 -21.90 -0.42 -18.71
N ILE A 128 -21.91 0.64 -17.91
CA ILE A 128 -20.93 1.72 -17.97
C ILE A 128 -19.66 1.26 -17.25
N SER A 129 -18.51 1.36 -17.92
CA SER A 129 -17.19 1.14 -17.34
C SER A 129 -17.00 2.00 -16.09
N LYS A 130 -16.60 1.38 -14.98
CA LYS A 130 -16.30 2.07 -13.73
C LYS A 130 -14.78 2.20 -13.57
N PRO A 131 -14.20 3.42 -13.55
CA PRO A 131 -12.80 3.62 -13.21
C PRO A 131 -12.50 3.13 -11.79
N PHE A 132 -11.23 2.78 -11.55
CA PHE A 132 -10.77 2.41 -10.21
C PHE A 132 -9.39 2.97 -9.88
N PHE A 133 -9.13 3.09 -8.58
CA PHE A 133 -7.83 3.46 -8.01
C PHE A 133 -7.57 2.55 -6.80
N ILE A 134 -6.62 1.63 -6.93
CA ILE A 134 -6.28 0.70 -5.84
C ILE A 134 -4.84 0.99 -5.39
N LEU A 135 -4.66 1.34 -4.12
CA LEU A 135 -3.35 1.53 -3.53
C LEU A 135 -2.80 0.18 -3.06
N MET A 136 -1.72 -0.29 -3.67
CA MET A 136 -1.14 -1.59 -3.33
C MET A 136 0.39 -1.53 -3.28
N PRO A 137 1.05 -2.51 -2.64
CA PRO A 137 2.49 -2.61 -2.69
C PRO A 137 2.98 -2.73 -4.13
N ASN A 138 4.06 -2.03 -4.45
CA ASN A 138 4.62 -1.99 -5.80
C ASN A 138 4.95 -3.37 -6.40
N TYR A 139 5.30 -4.36 -5.56
CA TYR A 139 5.58 -5.70 -6.01
C TYR A 139 4.37 -6.39 -6.66
N VAL A 140 3.14 -5.94 -6.38
CA VAL A 140 1.92 -6.49 -7.00
C VAL A 140 1.96 -6.30 -8.51
N ALA A 141 2.58 -5.21 -8.99
CA ALA A 141 2.75 -4.96 -10.39
C ALA A 141 3.53 -6.08 -11.11
N VAL A 142 4.43 -6.82 -10.46
CA VAL A 142 5.15 -7.93 -11.12
C VAL A 142 4.52 -9.31 -10.89
N ARG A 143 3.36 -9.39 -10.22
CA ARG A 143 2.74 -10.69 -9.88
C ARG A 143 1.88 -11.21 -11.02
N ASN A 144 1.93 -12.54 -11.19
CA ASN A 144 1.16 -13.24 -12.21
C ASN A 144 -0.34 -13.02 -12.07
N HIS A 145 -0.92 -13.06 -10.86
CA HIS A 145 -2.36 -12.83 -10.69
C HIS A 145 -2.78 -11.45 -11.24
N PHE A 146 -1.98 -10.41 -10.99
CA PHE A 146 -2.28 -9.06 -11.45
C PHE A 146 -2.08 -8.98 -12.97
N ARG A 147 -0.96 -9.50 -13.48
CA ARG A 147 -0.68 -9.50 -14.92
C ARG A 147 -1.73 -10.26 -15.71
N SER A 148 -2.18 -11.41 -15.22
CA SER A 148 -3.24 -12.18 -15.85
C SER A 148 -4.59 -11.45 -15.82
N ALA A 149 -4.92 -10.79 -14.72
CA ALA A 149 -6.18 -10.05 -14.60
C ALA A 149 -6.25 -8.85 -15.55
N ILE A 150 -5.16 -8.11 -15.75
CA ILE A 150 -5.18 -6.90 -16.58
C ILE A 150 -5.00 -7.17 -18.08
N LYS A 151 -4.58 -8.35 -18.50
CA LYS A 151 -4.30 -8.64 -19.92
C LYS A 151 -5.55 -8.38 -20.78
N SER A 152 -5.33 -7.71 -21.91
CA SER A 152 -6.35 -7.40 -22.91
C SER A 152 -5.89 -7.95 -24.26
N GLY A 153 -6.02 -9.27 -24.46
CA GLY A 153 -5.63 -9.94 -25.71
C GLY A 153 -4.27 -10.65 -25.67
N ASP A 154 -3.86 -11.21 -26.82
CA ASP A 154 -2.78 -12.19 -26.93
C ASP A 154 -1.38 -11.58 -27.14
N ASN A 155 -1.29 -10.30 -27.50
CA ASN A 155 -0.03 -9.67 -27.92
C ASN A 155 0.96 -9.37 -26.78
N GLY A 156 0.59 -9.63 -25.52
CA GLY A 156 1.51 -9.51 -24.37
C GLY A 156 1.82 -8.07 -23.91
N ASP A 157 1.36 -7.05 -24.63
CA ASP A 157 1.53 -5.64 -24.25
C ASP A 157 0.71 -5.28 -23.01
N ASP A 158 1.20 -4.30 -22.24
CA ASP A 158 0.44 -3.72 -21.14
C ASP A 158 -0.79 -2.98 -21.69
N PRO A 159 -1.96 -3.13 -21.05
CA PRO A 159 -3.18 -2.53 -21.55
C PRO A 159 -3.19 -1.01 -21.35
N ASN A 160 -3.65 -0.26 -22.36
CA ASN A 160 -3.65 1.20 -22.34
C ASN A 160 -4.55 1.84 -21.26
N ASP A 161 -5.50 1.06 -20.70
CA ASP A 161 -6.45 1.49 -19.68
C ASP A 161 -5.96 1.29 -18.24
N ILE A 162 -4.73 0.79 -18.05
CA ILE A 162 -4.10 0.67 -16.73
C ILE A 162 -2.90 1.62 -16.65
N LEU A 163 -2.95 2.52 -15.68
CA LEU A 163 -1.89 3.47 -15.35
C LEU A 163 -1.39 3.24 -13.92
N TYR A 164 -0.21 3.76 -13.60
CA TYR A 164 0.36 3.71 -12.26
C TYR A 164 0.82 5.08 -11.81
N VAL A 165 0.47 5.46 -10.58
CA VAL A 165 1.01 6.67 -9.93
C VAL A 165 2.01 6.28 -8.87
N ILE A 166 3.26 6.66 -9.10
CA ILE A 166 4.39 6.46 -8.20
C ILE A 166 4.51 7.73 -7.35
N PRO A 167 4.45 7.64 -6.02
CA PRO A 167 4.64 8.83 -5.20
C PRO A 167 6.11 9.28 -5.21
N PRO A 168 6.37 10.58 -4.97
CA PRO A 168 7.73 11.12 -4.86
C PRO A 168 8.51 10.50 -3.69
N ILE A 169 7.80 10.30 -2.58
CA ILE A 169 8.28 9.64 -1.36
C ILE A 169 7.35 8.49 -0.98
N PRO A 170 7.85 7.41 -0.35
CA PRO A 170 6.99 6.34 0.13
C PRO A 170 5.88 6.88 1.05
N TYR A 171 4.66 6.37 0.87
CA TYR A 171 3.56 6.70 1.78
C TYR A 171 3.79 6.07 3.15
N GLU A 172 3.50 6.85 4.19
CA GLU A 172 3.38 6.38 5.55
C GLU A 172 1.92 6.27 5.95
N TYR A 173 1.62 5.27 6.78
CA TYR A 173 0.26 4.88 7.12
C TYR A 173 0.05 4.90 8.63
N ASP A 174 -1.14 5.33 9.04
CA ASP A 174 -1.47 5.41 10.46
C ASP A 174 -2.27 4.18 10.89
N HIS A 175 -1.78 3.49 11.91
CA HIS A 175 -2.57 2.46 12.57
C HIS A 175 -3.51 3.15 13.60
N PRO A 176 -4.82 2.84 13.64
CA PRO A 176 -5.77 3.50 14.56
C PRO A 176 -5.36 3.46 16.03
N GLU A 177 -4.68 2.38 16.45
CA GLU A 177 -4.19 2.20 17.82
C GLU A 177 -2.77 2.75 18.06
N GLY A 178 -2.14 3.42 17.08
CA GLY A 178 -0.77 3.94 17.20
C GLY A 178 0.31 2.86 17.32
N THR A 179 -0.01 1.62 16.98
CA THR A 179 0.86 0.43 17.12
C THR A 179 1.55 0.03 15.80
N GLY A 180 1.41 0.86 14.77
CA GLY A 180 2.07 0.70 13.48
C GLY A 180 3.60 0.78 13.62
N LYS A 181 4.30 0.44 12.54
CA LYS A 181 5.72 0.76 12.43
C LYS A 181 5.86 2.21 11.99
N GLU A 182 6.92 2.87 12.43
CA GLU A 182 7.25 4.24 11.98
C GLU A 182 7.44 4.34 10.46
N VAL A 183 7.91 3.26 9.83
CA VAL A 183 8.15 3.19 8.38
C VAL A 183 7.45 1.98 7.80
N SER A 184 6.71 2.19 6.72
CA SER A 184 6.08 1.13 5.94
C SER A 184 7.12 0.10 5.46
N PRO A 185 6.87 -1.21 5.62
CA PRO A 185 7.82 -2.24 5.19
C PRO A 185 7.84 -2.45 3.66
N PHE A 186 7.06 -1.70 2.90
CA PHE A 186 6.96 -1.76 1.44
C PHE A 186 6.71 -0.35 0.87
N LYS A 187 7.04 -0.19 -0.42
CA LYS A 187 6.61 0.98 -1.19
C LYS A 187 5.26 0.68 -1.84
N SER A 188 4.31 1.59 -1.72
CA SER A 188 3.01 1.49 -2.38
C SER A 188 2.93 2.42 -3.58
N ILE A 189 2.16 2.02 -4.59
CA ILE A 189 1.83 2.82 -5.77
C ILE A 189 0.34 2.66 -6.05
N TRP A 190 -0.24 3.64 -6.73
CA TRP A 190 -1.61 3.50 -7.21
C TRP A 190 -1.66 2.69 -8.49
N PHE A 191 -2.62 1.79 -8.56
CA PHE A 191 -3.03 1.06 -9.75
C PHE A 191 -4.34 1.67 -10.24
N CYS A 192 -4.29 2.37 -11.36
CA CYS A 192 -5.38 3.20 -11.85
C CYS A 192 -5.99 2.58 -13.10
N GLY A 193 -7.22 2.08 -12.99
CA GLY A 193 -8.03 1.64 -14.12
C GLY A 193 -8.85 2.79 -14.67
N ILE A 194 -8.57 3.22 -15.90
CA ILE A 194 -9.18 4.38 -16.54
C ILE A 194 -9.85 3.92 -17.85
N PRO A 195 -11.15 4.15 -18.07
CA PRO A 195 -11.79 3.78 -19.33
C PRO A 195 -10.98 4.29 -20.53
N SER A 196 -10.74 3.45 -21.54
CA SER A 196 -9.81 3.76 -22.64
C SER A 196 -10.08 5.11 -23.32
N SER A 197 -11.35 5.50 -23.44
CA SER A 197 -11.78 6.80 -24.00
C SER A 197 -11.37 8.01 -23.16
N LYS A 198 -10.98 7.82 -21.90
CA LYS A 198 -10.58 8.86 -20.94
C LYS A 198 -9.08 8.90 -20.67
N VAL A 199 -8.30 7.90 -21.12
CA VAL A 199 -6.86 7.81 -20.83
C VAL A 199 -6.08 9.04 -21.30
N ALA A 200 -6.35 9.53 -22.52
CA ALA A 200 -5.69 10.71 -23.05
C ALA A 200 -5.99 11.97 -22.22
N ALA A 201 -7.25 12.15 -21.82
CA ALA A 201 -7.67 13.24 -20.95
C ALA A 201 -7.03 13.14 -19.56
N ALA A 202 -6.95 11.94 -18.99
CA ALA A 202 -6.30 11.69 -17.70
C ALA A 202 -4.80 12.02 -17.72
N LYS A 203 -4.08 11.60 -18.77
CA LYS A 203 -2.68 11.98 -18.97
C LYS A 203 -2.52 13.50 -19.13
N LYS A 204 -3.40 14.16 -19.88
CA LYS A 204 -3.39 15.63 -20.04
C LYS A 204 -3.63 16.34 -18.71
N ALA A 205 -4.60 15.90 -17.91
CA ALA A 205 -4.86 16.46 -16.58
C ALA A 205 -3.66 16.27 -15.64
N PHE A 206 -3.01 15.10 -15.67
CA PHE A 206 -1.81 14.84 -14.87
C PHE A 206 -0.64 15.75 -15.26
N ARG A 207 -0.38 15.95 -16.57
CA ARG A 207 0.64 16.91 -17.06
C ARG A 207 0.34 18.33 -16.58
N LYS A 208 -0.91 18.77 -16.70
CA LYS A 208 -1.32 20.11 -16.29
C LYS A 208 -1.03 20.36 -14.80
N MET A 209 -1.25 19.35 -13.95
CA MET A 209 -1.06 19.49 -12.51
C MET A 209 0.41 19.32 -12.08
N TYR A 210 1.11 18.32 -12.61
CA TYR A 210 2.43 17.93 -12.11
C TYR A 210 3.59 18.29 -13.04
N GLY A 211 3.33 18.64 -14.30
CA GLY A 211 4.32 18.94 -15.33
C GLY A 211 4.57 17.78 -16.30
N ASP A 212 5.10 18.10 -17.48
CA ASP A 212 5.35 17.11 -18.54
C ASP A 212 6.43 16.09 -18.18
N SER A 213 7.42 16.51 -17.38
CA SER A 213 8.50 15.67 -16.86
C SER A 213 8.03 14.52 -15.96
N ASN A 214 6.79 14.59 -15.47
CA ASN A 214 6.19 13.64 -14.52
C ASN A 214 5.38 12.53 -15.20
N ILE A 215 5.43 12.41 -16.53
CA ILE A 215 4.84 11.29 -17.28
C ILE A 215 5.93 10.42 -17.91
N GLY A 216 5.75 9.10 -17.81
CA GLY A 216 6.68 8.10 -18.34
C GLY A 216 8.00 8.11 -17.59
N VAL A 217 9.06 7.71 -18.29
CA VAL A 217 10.40 7.58 -17.68
C VAL A 217 11.10 8.94 -17.57
N GLY A 218 10.82 9.86 -18.49
CA GLY A 218 11.27 11.27 -18.44
C GLY A 218 12.76 11.46 -18.13
N ASN A 219 13.15 12.70 -17.82
CA ASN A 219 14.46 12.97 -17.23
C ASN A 219 14.44 12.51 -15.77
N ILE A 220 15.07 11.38 -15.48
CA ILE A 220 15.19 10.79 -14.13
C ILE A 220 15.82 11.76 -13.11
N GLY A 221 16.52 12.81 -13.57
CA GLY A 221 17.07 13.88 -12.73
C GLY A 221 16.14 15.06 -12.42
N SER A 222 14.90 15.09 -12.93
CA SER A 222 13.92 16.14 -12.62
C SER A 222 13.28 15.93 -11.24
N SER A 223 12.87 17.04 -10.60
CA SER A 223 12.44 17.15 -9.19
C SER A 223 11.70 15.91 -8.66
N MET A 224 12.27 15.34 -7.60
CA MET A 224 11.72 14.22 -6.81
C MET A 224 10.54 14.65 -5.92
N GLU A 225 9.98 15.85 -6.09
CA GLU A 225 8.95 16.41 -5.19
C GLU A 225 7.52 16.09 -5.62
N LYS A 226 7.32 15.58 -6.84
CA LYS A 226 5.98 15.36 -7.42
C LYS A 226 5.76 13.91 -7.81
N PRO A 227 4.51 13.41 -7.77
CA PRO A 227 4.19 12.06 -8.22
C PRO A 227 4.48 11.89 -9.71
N ARG A 228 4.71 10.64 -10.12
CA ARG A 228 5.00 10.26 -11.50
C ARG A 228 3.95 9.29 -12.02
N LEU A 229 3.45 9.55 -13.23
CA LEU A 229 2.47 8.70 -13.92
C LEU A 229 3.18 7.85 -14.98
N VAL A 230 3.03 6.54 -14.92
CA VAL A 230 3.51 5.61 -15.95
C VAL A 230 2.39 4.71 -16.45
N SER A 231 2.56 4.15 -17.64
CA SER A 231 1.55 3.33 -18.32
C SER A 231 1.97 1.86 -18.46
N THR A 232 3.26 1.55 -18.30
CA THR A 232 3.77 0.19 -18.51
C THR A 232 4.61 -0.33 -17.35
N LEU A 233 4.69 -1.66 -17.24
CA LEU A 233 5.60 -2.37 -16.36
C LEU A 233 7.06 -2.09 -16.72
N GLN A 234 7.36 -1.88 -18.01
CA GLN A 234 8.72 -1.56 -18.43
C GLN A 234 9.16 -0.18 -17.90
N GLU A 235 8.30 0.83 -17.95
CA GLU A 235 8.56 2.13 -17.33
C GLU A 235 8.74 2.01 -15.81
N LEU A 236 7.89 1.23 -15.13
CA LEU A 236 8.05 0.94 -13.70
C LEU A 236 9.43 0.32 -13.38
N ARG A 237 9.93 -0.59 -14.23
CA ARG A 237 11.25 -1.21 -14.07
C ARG A 237 12.39 -0.22 -14.29
N GLN A 238 12.30 0.59 -15.34
CA GLN A 238 13.30 1.62 -15.66
C GLN A 238 13.44 2.66 -14.54
N LEU A 239 12.34 2.98 -13.85
CA LEU A 239 12.32 3.88 -12.70
C LEU A 239 12.71 3.21 -11.38
N ASN A 240 13.06 1.92 -11.38
CA ASN A 240 13.24 1.12 -10.16
C ASN A 240 12.06 1.19 -9.19
N ALA A 241 10.85 1.45 -9.71
CA ALA A 241 9.63 1.60 -8.94
C ALA A 241 9.04 0.25 -8.54
N VAL A 242 9.49 -0.84 -9.15
CA VAL A 242 9.11 -2.22 -8.82
C VAL A 242 10.36 -3.09 -8.62
N PRO A 243 10.29 -4.17 -7.84
CA PRO A 243 11.40 -5.10 -7.71
C PRO A 243 11.74 -5.75 -9.07
N THR A 244 12.96 -5.54 -9.54
CA THR A 244 13.49 -6.18 -10.76
C THR A 244 14.11 -7.54 -10.46
N GLN A 245 14.57 -7.75 -9.22
CA GLN A 245 15.22 -8.98 -8.79
C GLN A 245 14.23 -9.99 -8.20
N LYS A 246 14.44 -11.27 -8.51
CA LYS A 246 13.70 -12.37 -7.89
C LYS A 246 13.94 -12.34 -6.37
N ARG A 247 12.87 -12.18 -5.60
CA ARG A 247 12.96 -12.17 -4.13
C ARG A 247 13.57 -13.49 -3.67
N LYS A 248 14.67 -13.42 -2.93
CA LYS A 248 15.27 -14.58 -2.24
C LYS A 248 14.19 -15.27 -1.39
N ASN A 249 14.18 -16.61 -1.40
CA ASN A 249 13.23 -17.37 -0.59
C ASN A 249 13.46 -17.11 0.91
N LEU A 250 12.50 -17.49 1.78
CA LEU A 250 12.58 -17.17 3.21
C LEU A 250 13.86 -17.70 3.85
N LYS A 251 14.27 -18.94 3.54
CA LYS A 251 15.50 -19.55 4.04
C LYS A 251 16.74 -18.74 3.62
N GLN A 252 16.82 -18.34 2.35
CA GLN A 252 17.91 -17.51 1.83
C GLN A 252 17.95 -16.13 2.48
N ARG A 253 16.78 -15.51 2.74
CA ARG A 253 16.70 -14.23 3.45
C ARG A 253 17.14 -14.34 4.90
N LEU A 254 16.73 -15.40 5.59
CA LEU A 254 17.15 -15.66 6.98
C LEU A 254 18.66 -15.94 7.05
N LYS A 255 19.21 -16.72 6.09
CA LYS A 255 20.66 -16.97 5.97
C LYS A 255 21.42 -15.67 5.70
N ALA A 256 20.94 -14.84 4.77
CA ALA A 256 21.56 -13.54 4.49
C ALA A 256 21.51 -12.59 5.69
N LYS A 257 20.40 -12.57 6.43
CA LYS A 257 20.27 -11.77 7.66
C LYS A 257 21.24 -12.23 8.74
N LYS A 258 21.35 -13.54 8.98
CA LYS A 258 22.34 -14.11 9.92
C LYS A 258 23.77 -13.77 9.51
N LYS A 259 24.10 -13.89 8.21
CA LYS A 259 25.42 -13.53 7.69
C LYS A 259 25.75 -12.04 7.89
N MET A 260 24.80 -11.14 7.65
CA MET A 260 24.99 -9.71 7.91
C MET A 260 25.22 -9.40 9.40
N GLN A 261 24.47 -10.05 10.30
CA GLN A 261 24.67 -9.87 11.75
C GLN A 261 26.05 -10.34 12.21
N GLN A 262 26.52 -11.49 11.71
CA GLN A 262 27.86 -12.00 12.02
C GLN A 262 28.97 -11.07 11.51
N LEU A 263 28.81 -10.50 10.31
CA LEU A 263 29.76 -9.52 9.77
C LEU A 263 29.80 -8.24 10.61
N SER A 264 28.66 -7.73 11.06
CA SER A 264 28.63 -6.54 11.92
C SER A 264 29.24 -6.79 13.30
N GLU A 265 29.09 -7.99 13.85
CA GLU A 265 29.67 -8.37 15.15
C GLU A 265 31.20 -8.56 15.04
N GLY A 266 31.69 -9.16 13.96
CA GLY A 266 33.14 -9.34 13.73
C GLY A 266 33.91 -8.04 13.46
N SER A 267 33.27 -7.04 12.85
CA SER A 267 33.90 -5.72 12.66
C SER A 267 33.99 -4.90 13.96
N GLN A 268 33.09 -5.12 14.92
CA GLN A 268 33.15 -4.44 16.22
C GLN A 268 34.19 -5.05 17.17
N SER A 269 34.49 -6.34 17.07
CA SER A 269 35.55 -6.97 17.87
C SER A 269 36.95 -6.55 17.41
N GLN A 270 37.19 -6.42 16.09
CA GLN A 270 38.50 -5.99 15.56
C GLN A 270 38.82 -4.51 15.84
N GLN A 271 37.81 -3.67 16.11
CA GLN A 271 38.02 -2.26 16.45
C GLN A 271 38.38 -2.06 17.94
N ARG A 272 38.03 -3.02 18.81
CA ARG A 272 38.43 -3.02 20.23
C ARG A 272 39.88 -3.47 20.43
N ASP A 273 40.34 -4.46 19.67
CA ASP A 273 41.73 -4.93 19.76
C ASP A 273 42.77 -3.93 19.21
N ARG A 274 42.34 -2.89 18.47
CA ARG A 274 43.23 -1.81 18.01
C ARG A 274 43.32 -0.61 18.97
N THR A 275 42.51 -0.56 20.03
CA THR A 275 42.55 0.54 21.01
C THR A 275 43.21 0.17 22.35
N GLU A 276 43.58 -1.09 22.58
CA GLU A 276 44.30 -1.54 23.79
C GLU A 276 45.80 -1.77 23.55
N GLY A 277 46.40 -0.98 22.66
CA GLY A 277 47.79 -1.08 22.26
C GLY A 277 48.74 -0.04 22.86
N THR A 278 48.42 0.64 23.97
CA THR A 278 49.38 1.47 24.72
C THR A 278 48.85 1.81 26.12
N SER A 279 49.23 1.03 27.13
CA SER A 279 49.62 1.47 28.49
C SER A 279 49.55 0.30 29.48
N ALA A 280 50.70 -0.34 29.69
CA ALA A 280 50.93 -1.18 30.85
C ALA A 280 51.41 -0.30 32.02
N ALA A 281 50.64 -0.21 33.10
CA ALA A 281 51.18 -0.17 34.47
C ALA A 281 50.05 -0.20 35.54
N ARG A 282 50.15 -1.22 36.41
CA ARG A 282 49.80 -1.22 37.84
C ARG A 282 48.44 -0.66 38.27
N ASN A 283 47.55 -1.55 38.72
CA ASN A 283 47.31 -1.74 40.16
C ASN A 283 46.36 -2.92 40.41
N GLN A 284 46.79 -3.83 41.29
CA GLN A 284 45.94 -4.83 41.92
C GLN A 284 45.23 -4.18 43.10
N SER A 285 43.90 -4.22 43.11
CA SER A 285 43.14 -4.27 44.37
C SER A 285 41.78 -4.92 44.11
N ALA A 286 41.47 -5.89 44.97
CA ALA A 286 40.28 -6.69 44.97
C ALA A 286 39.07 -5.84 45.41
N ILE A 287 38.03 -5.80 44.58
CA ILE A 287 36.68 -5.39 45.00
C ILE A 287 35.69 -6.41 44.44
N GLN A 288 35.25 -7.31 45.32
CA GLN A 288 34.03 -8.08 45.15
C GLN A 288 32.84 -7.13 45.31
N GLN A 289 32.13 -6.82 44.22
CA GLN A 289 30.78 -6.26 44.31
C GLN A 289 29.85 -6.92 43.28
N GLY A 290 28.65 -7.23 43.77
CA GLY A 290 27.74 -8.20 43.20
C GLY A 290 27.15 -7.82 41.85
N LYS A 291 26.98 -8.84 41.01
CA LYS A 291 26.18 -8.77 39.78
C LYS A 291 24.72 -8.54 40.13
N GLN A 292 24.28 -7.28 40.22
CA GLN A 292 22.87 -6.94 40.15
C GLN A 292 22.36 -7.26 38.73
N LYS A 293 21.57 -8.34 38.63
CA LYS A 293 20.78 -8.68 37.45
C LYS A 293 19.85 -7.51 37.13
N LYS A 294 20.12 -6.78 36.05
CA LYS A 294 19.15 -5.87 35.43
C LYS A 294 17.85 -6.64 35.16
N ARG A 295 16.79 -6.32 35.91
CA ARG A 295 15.44 -6.82 35.68
C ARG A 295 15.02 -6.40 34.28
N LYS A 296 14.89 -7.38 33.38
CA LYS A 296 14.26 -7.20 32.07
C LYS A 296 12.83 -6.73 32.32
N GLY A 297 12.49 -5.53 31.87
CA GLY A 297 11.12 -5.04 31.88
C GLY A 297 10.19 -6.07 31.23
N ASN A 298 9.04 -6.30 31.87
CA ASN A 298 8.04 -7.24 31.41
C ASN A 298 7.64 -6.91 29.97
N SER A 299 8.03 -7.77 29.03
CA SER A 299 7.57 -7.67 27.65
C SER A 299 6.06 -7.88 27.63
N LYS A 300 5.33 -6.92 27.07
CA LYS A 300 3.86 -6.83 26.89
C LYS A 300 3.18 -8.00 26.13
N TYR A 301 3.84 -9.15 25.97
CA TYR A 301 3.45 -10.30 25.13
C TYR A 301 3.48 -11.66 25.85
N ARG A 302 3.40 -11.69 27.18
CA ARG A 302 3.20 -12.92 27.96
C ARG A 302 1.80 -12.91 28.57
N ASN A 303 1.14 -14.07 28.60
CA ASN A 303 -0.08 -14.23 29.39
C ASN A 303 0.28 -14.34 30.88
N GLU A 304 -0.75 -14.45 31.73
CA GLU A 304 -0.64 -14.57 33.18
C GLU A 304 0.23 -15.78 33.60
N ASP A 305 0.30 -16.83 32.78
CA ASP A 305 1.15 -18.02 32.99
C ASP A 305 2.62 -17.85 32.51
N GLY A 306 3.02 -16.66 32.06
CA GLY A 306 4.38 -16.41 31.57
C GLY A 306 4.71 -17.04 30.20
N VAL A 307 3.73 -17.62 29.53
CA VAL A 307 3.86 -18.24 28.20
C VAL A 307 3.84 -17.17 27.12
N ARG A 308 4.78 -17.30 26.18
CA ARG A 308 4.95 -16.35 25.07
C ARG A 308 3.88 -16.61 24.01
N LYS A 309 2.84 -15.76 23.95
CA LYS A 309 1.89 -15.76 22.82
C LYS A 309 2.58 -15.22 21.57
N LYS A 310 3.19 -16.10 20.77
CA LYS A 310 3.50 -15.83 19.36
C LYS A 310 3.68 -17.12 18.58
N LYS A 311 2.69 -17.44 17.74
CA LYS A 311 3.00 -17.84 16.37
C LYS A 311 3.57 -16.59 15.69
N ARG A 312 4.78 -16.70 15.17
CA ARG A 312 5.45 -15.64 14.39
C ARG A 312 5.80 -16.22 13.02
N PHE A 313 5.38 -15.47 12.01
CA PHE A 313 5.61 -15.59 10.56
C PHE A 313 4.67 -16.52 9.82
#